data_AF-A0A9D4TYG0-F1
#
_entry.id   AF-A0A9D4TYG0-F1
#
_cell.length_a   1.000
_cell.length_b   1.000
_cell.length_c   1.000
_cell.angle_alpha   90.00
_cell.angle_beta   90.00
_cell.angle_gamma   90.00
#
_symmetry.space_group_name_H-M   'P 1'
#
loop_
_entity.id
_entity.type
_entity.pdbx_description
1 polymer ?
#
loop_
_entity_poly.entity_id
_entity_poly.type
_entity_poly.pdbx_seq_one_letter_code
_entity_poly.pdbx_strand_id
1 'polypeptide(L)'
;MPPAGDVEEYPDEVEERLVNEEYKVWKKNTPFLYDLVITHALEWPSLTVQWLPLKEDNVEQGYSKQQLILGTHTSENEQNYLMRAEVQLPLEESETDGRGYNDEGGEVGGFGISIGHINMVQPMHGSSRCRPS
;
A
#
# COMPACT_ATOMS: atom_id res chain seq x y z
N MET A 1 9.51 -14.99 50.32
CA MET A 1 9.32 -15.12 48.86
C MET A 1 7.98 -14.47 48.53
N PRO A 2 7.93 -13.37 47.78
CA PRO A 2 6.65 -12.90 47.23
C PRO A 2 6.19 -13.87 46.12
N PRO A 3 4.86 -14.02 45.91
CA PRO A 3 4.32 -14.92 44.89
C PRO A 3 4.63 -14.40 43.47
N ALA A 4 4.73 -15.33 42.53
CA ALA A 4 5.01 -15.07 41.11
C ALA A 4 4.02 -14.04 40.57
N GLY A 5 4.55 -12.98 39.95
CA GLY A 5 3.76 -11.87 39.45
C GLY A 5 2.69 -12.32 38.48
N ASP A 6 1.46 -11.93 38.76
CA ASP A 6 0.45 -11.76 37.72
C ASP A 6 1.07 -10.84 36.67
N VAL A 7 1.31 -11.36 35.48
CA VAL A 7 1.68 -10.56 34.33
C VAL A 7 0.44 -9.74 34.02
N GLU A 8 0.39 -8.47 34.45
CA GLU A 8 -0.63 -7.53 34.03
C GLU A 8 -0.48 -7.36 32.52
N GLU A 9 -1.22 -8.16 31.75
CA GLU A 9 -1.32 -8.02 30.31
C GLU A 9 -2.05 -6.69 30.04
N TYR A 10 -1.33 -5.72 29.50
CA TYR A 10 -1.88 -4.39 29.29
C TYR A 10 -2.97 -4.48 28.21
N PRO A 11 -4.11 -3.79 28.36
CA PRO A 11 -5.22 -3.88 27.41
C PRO A 11 -4.79 -3.57 25.97
N ASP A 12 -3.82 -2.66 25.79
CA ASP A 12 -3.26 -2.31 24.49
C ASP A 12 -2.50 -3.50 23.83
N GLU A 13 -1.79 -4.31 24.62
CA GLU A 13 -1.05 -5.49 24.11
C GLU A 13 -2.02 -6.59 23.65
N VAL A 14 -3.14 -6.77 24.36
CA VAL A 14 -4.19 -7.71 23.96
C VAL A 14 -4.84 -7.24 22.65
N GLU A 15 -5.13 -5.95 22.52
CA GLU A 15 -5.74 -5.38 21.31
C GLU A 15 -4.83 -5.52 20.09
N GLU A 16 -3.53 -5.21 20.21
CA GLU A 16 -2.57 -5.37 19.11
C GLU A 16 -2.48 -6.83 18.65
N ARG A 17 -2.46 -7.77 19.60
CA ARG A 17 -2.47 -9.21 19.30
C ARG A 17 -3.71 -9.63 18.53
N LEU A 18 -4.89 -9.16 18.93
CA LEU A 18 -6.15 -9.44 18.24
C LEU A 18 -6.13 -8.89 16.80
N VAL A 19 -5.74 -7.63 16.64
CA VAL A 19 -5.63 -6.98 15.32
C VAL A 19 -4.69 -7.77 14.40
N ASN A 20 -3.56 -8.24 14.92
CA ASN A 20 -2.60 -8.99 14.13
C ASN A 20 -3.11 -10.39 13.73
N GLU A 21 -3.84 -11.08 14.61
CA GLU A 21 -4.47 -12.37 14.27
C GLU A 21 -5.57 -12.21 13.22
N GLU A 22 -6.44 -11.21 13.35
CA GLU A 22 -7.45 -10.89 12.34
C GLU A 22 -6.82 -10.54 10.99
N TYR A 23 -5.74 -9.75 10.99
CA TYR A 23 -5.01 -9.40 9.77
C TYR A 23 -4.42 -10.64 9.06
N LYS A 24 -3.92 -11.62 9.83
CA LYS A 24 -3.44 -12.89 9.25
C LYS A 24 -4.57 -13.69 8.60
N VAL A 25 -5.74 -13.74 9.25
CA VAL A 25 -6.92 -14.41 8.67
C VAL A 25 -7.36 -13.69 7.40
N TRP A 26 -7.42 -12.37 7.41
CA TRP A 26 -7.71 -11.57 6.21
C TRP A 26 -6.73 -11.88 5.09
N LYS A 27 -5.41 -11.87 5.34
CA LYS A 27 -4.38 -12.20 4.34
C LYS A 27 -4.56 -13.57 3.71
N LYS A 28 -4.92 -14.59 4.51
CA LYS A 28 -5.18 -15.95 4.00
C LYS A 28 -6.41 -15.98 3.09
N ASN A 29 -7.40 -15.14 3.36
CA ASN A 29 -8.63 -15.08 2.59
C ASN A 29 -8.57 -14.12 1.39
N THR A 30 -7.62 -13.18 1.36
CA THR A 30 -7.42 -12.20 0.28
C THR A 30 -7.54 -12.77 -1.14
N PRO A 31 -6.89 -13.89 -1.52
CA PRO A 31 -6.99 -14.43 -2.89
C PRO A 31 -8.39 -14.93 -3.26
N PHE A 32 -9.27 -15.16 -2.29
CA PHE A 32 -10.67 -15.54 -2.53
C PHE A 32 -11.62 -14.34 -2.52
N LEU A 33 -11.18 -13.19 -1.96
CA LEU A 33 -12.01 -12.02 -1.74
C LEU A 33 -11.79 -10.91 -2.76
N TYR A 34 -10.58 -10.80 -3.31
CA TYR A 34 -10.17 -9.69 -4.17
C TYR A 34 -9.40 -10.19 -5.38
N ASP A 35 -9.75 -9.70 -6.56
CA ASP A 35 -8.98 -9.96 -7.80
C ASP A 35 -7.63 -9.25 -7.80
N LEU A 36 -7.53 -8.10 -7.12
CA LEU A 36 -6.31 -7.31 -7.00
C LEU A 36 -6.23 -6.63 -5.64
N VAL A 37 -5.10 -6.83 -4.95
CA VAL A 37 -4.74 -6.07 -3.76
C VAL A 37 -3.33 -5.55 -3.93
N ILE A 38 -3.19 -4.23 -3.80
CA ILE A 38 -1.91 -3.55 -3.83
C ILE A 38 -1.70 -2.89 -2.48
N THR A 39 -0.58 -3.19 -1.84
CA THR A 39 -0.19 -2.62 -0.56
C THR A 39 1.12 -1.87 -0.70
N HIS A 40 1.15 -0.62 -0.25
CA HIS A 40 2.36 0.20 -0.28
C HIS A 40 2.48 0.96 1.03
N ALA A 41 3.65 0.84 1.65
CA ALA A 41 3.98 1.60 2.85
C ALA A 41 4.46 2.99 2.45
N LEU A 42 3.68 4.02 2.79
CA LEU A 42 4.09 5.41 2.61
C LEU A 42 5.07 5.80 3.72
N GLU A 43 5.98 6.73 3.41
CA GLU A 43 6.90 7.30 4.41
C GLU A 43 6.12 8.06 5.49
N TRP A 44 5.07 8.78 5.08
CA TRP A 44 4.20 9.56 5.96
C TRP A 44 2.74 9.17 5.74
N PRO A 45 1.90 9.19 6.80
CA PRO A 45 0.48 8.96 6.65
C PRO A 45 -0.13 10.02 5.73
N SER A 46 -1.03 9.57 4.86
CA SER A 46 -1.82 10.47 4.02
C SER A 46 -3.22 10.62 4.58
N LEU A 47 -3.69 11.86 4.72
CA LEU A 47 -5.08 12.17 5.10
C LEU A 47 -6.00 12.33 3.88
N THR A 48 -5.47 12.27 2.65
CA THR A 48 -6.25 12.43 1.41
C THR A 48 -5.78 11.47 0.34
N VAL A 49 -6.72 10.87 -0.38
CA VAL A 49 -6.43 10.05 -1.57
C VAL A 49 -7.45 10.39 -2.65
N GLN A 50 -6.97 10.73 -3.84
CA GLN A 50 -7.83 11.08 -4.97
C GLN A 50 -7.27 10.49 -6.25
N TRP A 51 -8.07 9.69 -6.96
CA TRP A 51 -7.77 9.26 -8.32
C TRP A 51 -7.87 10.45 -9.28
N LEU A 52 -6.90 10.57 -10.17
CA LEU A 52 -6.95 11.49 -11.29
C LEU A 52 -7.62 10.83 -12.50
N PRO A 53 -8.29 11.62 -13.37
CA PRO A 53 -8.91 11.10 -14.58
C PRO A 53 -7.88 10.66 -15.64
N LEU A 54 -6.58 10.83 -15.38
CA LEU A 54 -5.53 10.41 -16.29
C LEU A 54 -5.32 8.89 -16.18
N LYS A 55 -5.71 8.19 -17.26
CA LYS A 55 -5.44 6.78 -17.49
C LYS A 55 -4.66 6.67 -18.80
N GLU A 56 -3.52 5.99 -18.74
CA GLU A 56 -2.70 5.66 -19.90
C GLU A 56 -2.66 4.14 -20.05
N ASP A 57 -3.47 3.60 -20.94
CA ASP A 57 -3.43 2.19 -21.30
C ASP A 57 -2.16 1.87 -22.10
N ASN A 58 -1.38 0.91 -21.61
CA ASN A 58 -0.19 0.40 -22.29
C ASN A 58 -0.49 -1.04 -22.72
N VAL A 59 -1.32 -1.19 -23.77
CA VAL A 59 -1.78 -2.49 -24.29
C VAL A 59 -0.60 -3.39 -24.67
N GLU A 60 0.49 -2.83 -25.20
CA GLU A 60 1.70 -3.57 -25.55
C GLU A 60 2.40 -4.23 -24.35
N GLN A 61 2.19 -3.70 -23.14
CA GLN A 61 2.83 -4.20 -21.91
C GLN A 61 1.82 -4.85 -20.94
N GLY A 62 0.54 -4.95 -21.31
CA GLY A 62 -0.49 -5.63 -20.50
C GLY A 62 -0.92 -4.87 -19.23
N TYR A 63 -0.61 -3.58 -19.10
CA TYR A 63 -1.00 -2.79 -17.93
C TYR A 63 -1.55 -1.41 -18.31
N SER A 64 -2.31 -0.80 -17.40
CA SER A 64 -2.73 0.59 -17.47
C SER A 64 -2.07 1.39 -16.36
N LYS A 65 -1.51 2.56 -16.69
CA LYS A 65 -1.01 3.50 -15.69
C LYS A 65 -2.14 4.42 -15.29
N GLN A 66 -2.37 4.54 -14.00
CA GLN A 66 -3.30 5.49 -13.42
C GLN A 66 -2.57 6.34 -12.39
N GLN A 67 -3.05 7.55 -12.16
CA GLN A 67 -2.43 8.48 -11.23
C GLN A 67 -3.34 8.75 -10.03
N LEU A 68 -2.73 8.83 -8.85
CA LEU A 68 -3.38 9.26 -7.62
C LEU A 68 -2.65 10.47 -7.04
N ILE A 69 -3.40 11.28 -6.32
CA ILE A 69 -2.88 12.34 -5.48
C ILE A 69 -3.00 11.91 -4.03
N LEU A 70 -1.90 12.06 -3.30
CA LEU A 70 -1.78 11.81 -1.87
C LEU A 70 -1.28 13.08 -1.19
N GLY A 71 -1.68 13.30 0.07
CA GLY A 71 -1.08 14.34 0.91
C GLY A 71 -0.09 13.70 1.87
N THR A 72 0.96 14.40 2.28
CA THR A 72 1.67 14.03 3.51
C THR A 72 0.99 14.71 4.69
N HIS A 73 0.98 14.04 5.83
CA HIS A 73 0.66 14.63 7.14
C HIS A 73 1.86 14.46 8.06
N THR A 74 2.79 15.40 7.94
CA THR A 74 4.01 15.46 8.75
C THR A 74 3.74 16.24 10.04
N SER A 75 4.58 16.01 11.06
CA SER A 75 4.52 16.75 12.33
C SER A 75 4.71 18.27 12.11
N GLU A 76 4.31 19.10 13.09
CA GLU A 76 4.26 20.58 13.00
C GLU A 76 5.57 21.27 12.56
N ASN A 77 6.69 20.54 12.59
CA ASN A 77 8.02 21.05 12.24
C ASN A 77 8.47 20.67 10.80
N GLU A 78 7.62 20.00 10.03
CA GLU A 78 7.88 19.58 8.65
C GLU A 78 6.78 20.05 7.70
N GLN A 79 7.16 20.42 6.48
CA GLN A 79 6.24 20.93 5.47
C GLN A 79 5.41 19.79 4.88
N ASN A 80 4.09 19.96 4.82
CA ASN A 80 3.22 19.04 4.11
C ASN A 80 3.33 19.26 2.60
N TYR A 81 3.36 18.17 1.85
CA TYR A 81 3.46 18.15 0.39
C TYR A 81 2.33 17.36 -0.24
N LEU A 82 2.02 17.74 -1.48
CA LEU A 82 1.18 16.95 -2.35
C LEU A 82 2.06 16.00 -3.17
N MET A 83 1.83 14.70 -3.03
CA MET A 83 2.53 13.66 -3.76
C MET A 83 1.65 13.13 -4.90
N ARG A 84 2.26 12.84 -6.04
CA ARG A 84 1.60 12.14 -7.14
C ARG A 84 2.08 10.70 -7.15
N ALA A 85 1.20 9.74 -6.96
CA ALA A 85 1.51 8.33 -7.13
C ALA A 85 1.07 7.87 -8.52
N GLU A 86 1.88 7.04 -9.16
CA GLU A 86 1.56 6.34 -10.40
C GLU A 86 1.39 4.86 -10.08
N VAL A 87 0.23 4.32 -10.40
CA VAL A 87 -0.12 2.92 -10.15
C VAL A 87 -0.26 2.23 -11.48
N GLN A 88 0.50 1.15 -11.64
CA GLN A 88 0.32 0.22 -12.75
C GLN A 88 -0.73 -0.79 -12.34
N LEU A 89 -1.80 -0.91 -13.12
CA LEU A 89 -2.83 -1.93 -12.93
C LEU A 89 -2.79 -2.91 -14.09
N PRO A 90 -2.91 -4.23 -13.85
CA PRO A 90 -3.02 -5.20 -14.93
C PRO A 90 -4.29 -4.91 -15.75
N LEU A 91 -4.24 -5.16 -17.05
CA LEU A 91 -5.46 -5.18 -17.86
C LEU A 91 -6.23 -6.48 -17.54
N GLU A 92 -7.56 -6.42 -17.59
CA GLU A 92 -8.46 -7.56 -17.31
C GLU A 92 -8.16 -8.80 -18.18
N GLU A 93 -7.50 -8.57 -19.32
CA GLU A 93 -7.09 -9.55 -20.32
C GLU A 93 -5.75 -10.25 -19.98
N SER A 94 -5.01 -9.71 -19.01
CA SER A 94 -3.70 -10.21 -18.58
C SER A 94 -3.91 -11.23 -17.47
N GLU A 95 -4.03 -12.50 -17.86
CA GLU A 95 -4.15 -13.63 -16.93
C GLU A 95 -3.04 -13.56 -15.88
N THR A 96 -3.40 -13.16 -14.68
CA THR A 96 -2.47 -13.09 -13.57
C THR A 96 -2.62 -14.37 -12.76
N ASP A 97 -1.67 -15.29 -12.93
CA ASP A 97 -1.69 -16.61 -12.31
C ASP A 97 -1.54 -16.50 -10.78
N GLY A 98 -2.67 -16.38 -10.09
CA GLY A 98 -2.75 -16.23 -8.63
C GLY A 98 -2.63 -17.55 -7.84
N ARG A 99 -2.04 -18.61 -8.41
CA ARG A 99 -2.10 -19.98 -7.84
C ARG A 99 -0.83 -20.48 -7.16
N GLY A 100 0.17 -19.63 -6.94
CA GLY A 100 1.40 -20.00 -6.22
C GLY A 100 1.22 -20.05 -4.70
N TYR A 101 0.35 -20.93 -4.17
CA TYR A 101 0.23 -21.15 -2.72
C TYR A 101 1.29 -22.15 -2.24
N ASN A 102 2.45 -21.69 -1.75
CA ASN A 102 3.48 -22.56 -1.17
C ASN A 102 3.37 -22.58 0.37
N ASP A 103 2.86 -23.69 0.91
CA ASP A 103 2.56 -23.91 2.34
C ASP A 103 3.81 -24.32 3.19
N GLU A 104 4.96 -24.58 2.57
CA GLU A 104 6.09 -25.28 3.22
C GLU A 104 7.32 -24.41 3.55
N GLY A 105 7.12 -23.16 3.96
CA GLY A 105 8.21 -22.36 4.50
C GLY A 105 7.67 -21.21 5.33
N GLY A 106 7.97 -21.20 6.63
CA GLY A 106 7.62 -20.13 7.58
C GLY A 106 8.25 -18.76 7.29
N GLU A 107 8.55 -18.47 6.03
CA GLU A 107 8.94 -17.20 5.45
C GLU A 107 7.92 -16.84 4.36
N VAL A 108 6.75 -16.33 4.77
CA VAL A 108 5.76 -15.74 3.86
C VAL A 108 6.30 -14.37 3.41
N GLY A 109 7.33 -14.43 2.57
CA GLY A 109 8.02 -13.30 1.96
C GLY A 109 8.21 -13.57 0.48
N GLY A 110 7.11 -13.75 -0.26
CA GLY A 110 7.19 -14.03 -1.70
C GLY A 110 5.88 -14.41 -2.36
N PHE A 111 4.74 -13.91 -1.87
CA PHE A 111 3.47 -14.08 -2.58
C PHE A 111 3.20 -12.84 -3.42
N GLY A 112 3.28 -12.97 -4.74
CA GLY A 112 2.30 -12.46 -5.70
C GLY A 112 1.86 -10.98 -5.70
N ILE A 113 2.50 -10.06 -4.98
CA ILE A 113 2.12 -8.63 -4.93
C ILE A 113 2.78 -7.81 -6.06
N SER A 114 3.40 -8.45 -7.06
CA SER A 114 4.04 -7.75 -8.19
C SER A 114 3.05 -7.24 -9.25
N ILE A 115 1.74 -7.39 -9.03
CA ILE A 115 0.72 -7.14 -10.07
C ILE A 115 0.42 -5.64 -10.22
N GLY A 116 0.76 -4.83 -9.20
CA GLY A 116 0.67 -3.39 -9.31
C GLY A 116 1.84 -2.69 -8.65
N HIS A 117 2.77 -2.22 -9.48
CA HIS A 117 3.84 -1.38 -9.00
C HIS A 117 3.30 0.04 -8.75
N ILE A 118 3.36 0.50 -7.50
CA ILE A 118 3.11 1.90 -7.15
C ILE A 118 4.45 2.62 -7.20
N ASN A 119 4.62 3.50 -8.19
CA ASN A 119 5.71 4.45 -8.24
C ASN A 119 5.27 5.76 -7.60
N MET A 120 5.94 6.15 -6.50
CA MET A 120 5.74 7.49 -5.95
C MET A 120 6.53 8.50 -6.79
N VAL A 121 5.84 9.42 -7.42
CA VAL A 121 6.44 10.56 -8.09
C VAL A 121 6.54 11.72 -7.10
N GLN A 122 7.75 12.27 -7.05
CA GLN A 122 8.17 13.31 -6.13
C GLN A 122 7.20 14.50 -6.02
N PRO A 123 7.22 15.20 -4.87
CA PRO A 123 6.26 16.25 -4.55
C PRO A 123 6.17 17.31 -5.66
N MET A 124 4.95 17.75 -5.92
CA MET A 124 4.68 18.85 -6.84
C MET A 124 5.20 20.16 -6.22
N HIS A 125 6.49 20.44 -6.39
CA HIS A 125 7.03 21.77 -6.16
C HIS A 125 6.43 22.68 -7.23
N GLY A 126 5.68 23.70 -6.81
CA GLY A 126 5.24 24.79 -7.67
C GLY A 126 6.44 25.57 -8.19
N SER A 127 7.18 25.03 -9.16
CA SER A 127 8.16 25.76 -9.94
C SER A 127 7.43 26.56 -11.01
N SER A 128 6.64 27.55 -10.58
CA SER A 128 6.18 28.64 -11.42
C SER A 128 7.35 29.58 -11.69
N ARG A 129 8.36 29.13 -12.45
CA ARG A 129 9.22 30.03 -13.20
C ARG A 129 8.64 30.18 -14.59
N CYS A 130 7.60 31.03 -14.68
CA CYS A 130 7.26 31.69 -15.92
C CYS A 130 8.53 32.39 -16.42
N ARG A 131 9.17 31.88 -17.47
CA ARG A 131 10.16 32.61 -18.24
C ARG A 131 9.40 33.68 -19.03
N PRO A 132 9.56 34.99 -18.77
CA PRO A 132 9.09 35.99 -19.71
C PRO A 132 9.94 35.91 -20.99
N SER A 133 9.27 36.13 -22.13
CA SER A 133 9.85 36.21 -23.48
C SER A 133 10.78 37.40 -23.66
#